data_AF-A0A455SE78-F1
#
_entry.id   AF-A0A455SE78-F1
#
_cell.length_a   1.000
_cell.length_b   1.000
_cell.length_c   1.000
_cell.angle_alpha   90.00
_cell.angle_beta   90.00
_cell.angle_gamma   90.00
#
_symmetry.space_group_name_H-M   'P 1'
#
loop_
_entity.id
_entity.type
_entity.pdbx_description
1 polymer ?
#
loop_
_entity_poly.entity_id
_entity_poly.type
_entity_poly.pdbx_seq_one_letter_code
_entity_poly.pdbx_strand_id
1 'polypeptide(L)'
;MLMKKQSISAFGLLLLTLLLVACGSASTTTGAGAADANSVQMTLYAADQKTVNAIYQTTDQNNVQKLLETLKAAPALPNNTPCTRQAGPGYGLVFNQGDKQEKVSIDESGCGTIRFSQTDTRRLTADSKDILMQLITEAKAAFQPEKVDATVRGVDMNPSLQKPTVVDKEKVQKLYDAIEKLPPLDQKKMCTMMAGPHYDLTFYQGKQEVKVTADQSGCGTVFFNDDAGHIKQADQSFWKLLDETLMLGLKK
;
A
#
# COMPACT_ATOMS: atom_id res chain seq x y z
N MET A 1 -49.05 7.74 68.42
CA MET A 1 -49.65 8.75 69.32
C MET A 1 -48.60 9.81 69.62
N LEU A 2 -49.04 11.06 69.77
CA LEU A 2 -48.31 12.31 70.02
C LEU A 2 -47.77 13.07 68.80
N MET A 3 -48.45 14.21 68.59
CA MET A 3 -48.36 15.24 67.58
C MET A 3 -47.40 16.39 67.98
N LYS A 4 -47.25 17.34 67.04
CA LYS A 4 -46.90 18.79 67.14
C LYS A 4 -45.40 19.10 66.91
N LYS A 5 -45.01 20.17 66.19
CA LYS A 5 -45.69 21.45 65.90
C LYS A 5 -45.02 22.19 64.70
N GLN A 6 -45.77 23.13 64.14
CA GLN A 6 -45.53 24.02 62.99
C GLN A 6 -44.41 25.07 63.13
N SER A 7 -43.95 25.60 61.97
CA SER A 7 -43.73 27.03 61.60
C SER A 7 -43.23 27.07 60.14
N ILE A 8 -43.92 27.58 59.10
CA ILE A 8 -44.36 28.94 58.67
C ILE A 8 -43.23 29.90 58.21
N SER A 9 -43.38 30.38 56.96
CA SER A 9 -42.83 31.58 56.28
C SER A 9 -41.35 31.54 55.81
N ALA A 10 -40.95 32.08 54.65
CA ALA A 10 -41.55 33.08 53.77
C ALA A 10 -41.05 32.98 52.30
N PHE A 11 -41.90 33.49 51.40
CA PHE A 11 -41.64 34.16 50.11
C PHE A 11 -40.18 34.32 49.64
N GLY A 12 -39.92 33.84 48.42
CA GLY A 12 -38.73 34.14 47.63
C GLY A 12 -38.95 33.79 46.16
N LEU A 13 -39.82 34.55 45.50
CA LEU A 13 -40.07 34.51 44.07
C LEU A 13 -38.81 35.02 43.34
N LEU A 14 -38.06 34.14 42.67
CA LEU A 14 -37.11 34.56 41.64
C LEU A 14 -37.42 33.80 40.35
N LEU A 15 -38.18 34.47 39.48
CA LEU A 15 -38.30 34.12 38.07
C LEU A 15 -36.90 34.23 37.45
N LEU A 16 -36.34 33.12 36.99
CA LEU A 16 -35.28 33.12 36.00
C LEU A 16 -35.81 32.43 34.74
N THR A 17 -36.39 33.24 33.86
CA THR A 17 -36.72 32.86 32.48
C THR A 17 -35.42 32.60 31.73
N LEU A 18 -35.02 31.32 31.65
CA LEU A 18 -33.99 30.87 30.73
C LEU A 18 -34.57 30.83 29.31
N LEU A 19 -34.19 31.79 28.49
CA LEU A 19 -34.36 31.75 27.04
C LEU A 19 -33.49 30.62 26.48
N LEU A 20 -34.10 29.46 26.23
CA LEU A 20 -33.52 28.43 25.37
C LEU A 20 -33.52 28.96 23.93
N VAL A 21 -32.39 29.54 23.54
CA VAL A 21 -32.05 29.80 22.14
C VAL A 21 -31.93 28.44 21.45
N ALA A 22 -32.99 28.04 20.74
CA ALA A 22 -32.95 26.95 19.79
C ALA A 22 -32.07 27.39 18.60
N CYS A 23 -30.76 27.19 18.72
CA CYS A 23 -29.86 27.23 17.58
C CYS A 23 -30.12 25.92 16.81
N GLY A 24 -30.95 26.02 15.77
CA GLY A 24 -31.16 24.93 14.83
C GLY A 24 -29.81 24.55 14.23
N SER A 25 -29.28 23.41 14.64
CA SER A 25 -28.19 22.75 13.93
C SER A 25 -28.79 22.25 12.62
N ALA A 26 -28.78 23.11 11.60
CA ALA A 26 -28.90 22.67 10.24
C ALA A 26 -27.73 21.71 10.01
N SER A 27 -28.02 20.41 10.06
CA SER A 27 -27.15 19.38 9.51
C SER A 27 -27.10 19.61 8.01
N THR A 28 -26.23 20.52 7.58
CA THR A 28 -25.66 20.46 6.24
C THR A 28 -25.02 19.09 6.13
N THR A 29 -25.66 18.21 5.37
CA THR A 29 -25.03 17.05 4.72
C THR A 29 -23.95 17.58 3.80
N THR A 30 -22.83 17.98 4.37
CA THR A 30 -21.56 18.12 3.68
C THR A 30 -21.16 16.70 3.33
N GLY A 31 -21.17 16.37 2.03
CA GLY A 31 -20.71 15.07 1.55
C GLY A 31 -19.36 14.77 2.17
N ALA A 32 -19.17 13.53 2.66
CA ALA A 32 -17.98 13.07 3.36
C ALA A 32 -16.72 13.58 2.64
N GLY A 33 -16.16 14.64 3.22
CA GLY A 33 -15.03 15.37 2.69
C GLY A 33 -13.80 14.48 2.79
N ALA A 34 -12.87 14.64 1.85
CA ALA A 34 -11.59 13.96 1.91
C ALA A 34 -10.78 14.26 3.19
N ALA A 35 -11.15 15.30 3.94
CA ALA A 35 -10.56 15.80 5.18
C ALA A 35 -10.53 14.83 6.39
N ASP A 36 -11.01 13.60 6.23
CA ASP A 36 -11.10 12.63 7.34
C ASP A 36 -10.39 11.29 7.05
N ALA A 37 -9.78 11.11 5.87
CA ALA A 37 -9.01 9.91 5.58
C ALA A 37 -7.70 9.93 6.40
N ASN A 38 -7.46 8.87 7.18
CA ASN A 38 -6.34 8.81 8.14
C ASN A 38 -5.23 7.84 7.70
N SER A 39 -5.53 6.97 6.75
CA SER A 39 -4.53 6.07 6.17
C SER A 39 -4.95 5.67 4.76
N VAL A 40 -3.97 5.25 3.97
CA VAL A 40 -4.21 4.64 2.66
C VAL A 40 -3.40 3.36 2.55
N GLN A 41 -4.05 2.30 2.08
CA GLN A 41 -3.38 1.11 1.55
C GLN A 41 -3.25 1.27 0.05
N MET A 42 -2.05 1.05 -0.47
CA MET A 42 -1.68 1.20 -1.88
C MET A 42 -1.25 -0.17 -2.40
N THR A 43 -2.05 -0.76 -3.28
CA THR A 43 -1.76 -2.01 -3.97
C THR A 43 -1.19 -1.68 -5.34
N LEU A 44 0.01 -2.16 -5.65
CA LEU A 44 0.67 -1.99 -6.94
C LEU A 44 0.45 -3.26 -7.76
N TYR A 45 -0.11 -3.13 -8.96
CA TYR A 45 -0.38 -4.25 -9.85
C TYR A 45 0.70 -4.37 -10.94
N ALA A 46 0.88 -5.59 -11.45
CA ALA A 46 1.62 -5.83 -12.67
C ALA A 46 0.89 -5.26 -13.88
N ALA A 47 1.54 -5.29 -15.04
CA ALA A 47 0.96 -4.82 -16.30
C ALA A 47 -0.35 -5.53 -16.70
N ASP A 48 -0.61 -6.72 -16.15
CA ASP A 48 -1.88 -7.45 -16.34
C ASP A 48 -3.06 -6.91 -15.51
N GLN A 49 -2.81 -5.93 -14.63
CA GLN A 49 -3.77 -5.30 -13.73
C GLN A 49 -4.48 -6.27 -12.77
N LYS A 50 -3.89 -7.46 -12.55
CA LYS A 50 -4.46 -8.54 -11.72
C LYS A 50 -3.46 -9.06 -10.70
N THR A 51 -2.20 -9.18 -11.10
CA THR A 51 -1.15 -9.68 -10.24
C THR A 51 -0.70 -8.57 -9.29
N VAL A 52 -0.86 -8.78 -7.99
CA VAL A 52 -0.35 -7.85 -6.96
C VAL A 52 1.15 -8.03 -6.82
N ASN A 53 1.89 -6.95 -6.97
CA ASN A 53 3.34 -6.91 -6.85
C ASN A 53 3.81 -6.39 -5.49
N ALA A 54 3.11 -5.39 -4.95
CA ALA A 54 3.35 -4.86 -3.62
C ALA A 54 2.08 -4.29 -3.01
N ILE A 55 2.03 -4.28 -1.69
CA ILE A 55 1.04 -3.60 -0.88
C ILE A 55 1.80 -2.77 0.15
N TYR A 56 1.69 -1.45 0.01
CA TYR A 56 2.21 -0.49 0.97
C TYR A 56 1.08 0.14 1.78
N GLN A 57 1.40 0.62 2.97
CA GLN A 57 0.46 1.38 3.79
C GLN A 57 1.16 2.58 4.42
N THR A 58 0.47 3.71 4.45
CA THR A 58 0.93 4.91 5.16
C THR A 58 -0.21 5.53 5.97
N THR A 59 0.17 6.17 7.07
CA THR A 59 -0.70 6.90 7.98
C THR A 59 -0.35 8.39 8.02
N ASP A 60 0.43 8.89 7.05
CA ASP A 60 0.66 10.33 6.89
C ASP A 60 -0.66 10.99 6.49
N GLN A 61 -1.39 11.45 7.49
CA GLN A 61 -2.73 12.01 7.32
C GLN A 61 -2.72 13.19 6.32
N ASN A 62 -1.71 14.05 6.34
CA ASN A 62 -1.66 15.21 5.47
C ASN A 62 -1.56 14.79 4.01
N ASN A 63 -0.62 13.91 3.69
CA ASN A 63 -0.43 13.45 2.31
C ASN A 63 -1.57 12.53 1.84
N VAL A 64 -2.14 11.71 2.74
CA VAL A 64 -3.32 10.87 2.46
C VAL A 64 -4.53 11.72 2.08
N GLN A 65 -4.85 12.74 2.87
CA GLN A 65 -5.97 13.63 2.60
C GLN A 65 -5.74 14.41 1.30
N LYS A 66 -4.53 14.96 1.13
CA LYS A 66 -4.13 15.68 -0.08
C LYS A 66 -4.28 14.82 -1.34
N LEU A 67 -3.86 13.55 -1.29
CA LEU A 67 -4.06 12.62 -2.41
C LEU A 67 -5.55 12.44 -2.71
N LEU A 68 -6.36 12.12 -1.70
CA LEU A 68 -7.80 11.89 -1.89
C LEU A 68 -8.52 13.13 -2.44
N GLU A 69 -8.19 14.32 -1.94
CA GLU A 69 -8.69 15.60 -2.45
C GLU A 69 -8.34 15.81 -3.91
N THR A 70 -7.07 15.61 -4.26
CA THR A 70 -6.58 15.82 -5.63
C THR A 70 -7.25 14.84 -6.61
N LEU A 71 -7.41 13.58 -6.20
CA LEU A 71 -8.13 12.57 -7.00
C LEU A 71 -9.61 12.92 -7.18
N LYS A 72 -10.28 13.45 -6.13
CA LYS A 72 -11.68 13.90 -6.19
C LYS A 72 -11.86 15.23 -6.94
N ALA A 73 -10.81 16.04 -7.05
CA ALA A 73 -10.82 17.28 -7.83
C ALA A 73 -10.47 17.04 -9.31
N ALA A 74 -9.93 15.86 -9.64
CA ALA A 74 -9.53 15.52 -11.00
C ALA A 74 -10.72 15.65 -11.99
N PRO A 75 -10.48 16.15 -13.21
CA PRO A 75 -11.53 16.39 -14.18
C PRO A 75 -12.15 15.07 -14.63
N ALA A 76 -13.47 15.06 -14.85
CA ALA A 76 -14.17 13.92 -15.42
C ALA A 76 -13.56 13.54 -16.78
N LEU A 77 -13.40 12.24 -17.03
CA LEU A 77 -12.91 11.77 -18.33
C LEU A 77 -14.11 11.65 -19.29
N PRO A 78 -14.18 12.44 -20.38
CA PRO A 78 -15.28 12.34 -21.32
C PRO A 78 -15.34 10.95 -21.96
N ASN A 79 -16.56 10.46 -22.15
CA ASN A 79 -16.81 9.26 -22.93
C ASN A 79 -16.19 9.43 -24.34
N ASN A 80 -15.55 8.37 -24.85
CA ASN A 80 -14.90 8.33 -26.17
C ASN A 80 -13.68 9.24 -26.35
N THR A 81 -13.02 9.67 -25.28
CA THR A 81 -11.72 10.34 -25.41
C THR A 81 -10.70 9.38 -26.05
N PRO A 82 -10.13 9.69 -27.23
CA PRO A 82 -9.10 8.84 -27.81
C PRO A 82 -7.85 8.89 -26.93
N CYS A 83 -7.37 7.71 -26.51
CA CYS A 83 -6.15 7.57 -25.73
C CYS A 83 -5.05 6.97 -26.59
N THR A 84 -3.82 7.43 -26.38
CA THR A 84 -2.64 6.78 -26.95
C THR A 84 -2.49 5.39 -26.36
N ARG A 85 -1.86 4.46 -27.08
CA ARG A 85 -1.47 3.16 -26.52
C ARG A 85 -0.19 3.32 -25.72
N GLN A 86 -0.28 3.99 -24.57
CA GLN A 86 0.82 4.09 -23.62
C GLN A 86 0.63 3.02 -22.54
N ALA A 87 1.65 2.20 -22.31
CA ALA A 87 1.65 1.28 -21.17
C ALA A 87 1.91 2.08 -19.89
N GLY A 88 1.27 1.67 -18.80
CA GLY A 88 1.46 2.27 -17.49
C GLY A 88 1.09 1.28 -16.38
N PRO A 89 1.62 1.47 -15.17
CA PRO A 89 1.23 0.68 -14.01
C PRO A 89 -0.23 0.98 -13.62
N GLY A 90 -0.81 0.11 -12.81
CA GLY A 90 -2.06 0.43 -12.13
C GLY A 90 -1.98 0.16 -10.64
N TYR A 91 -2.88 0.83 -9.93
CA TYR A 91 -2.88 0.91 -8.49
C TYR A 91 -4.29 0.72 -7.95
N GLY A 92 -4.41 0.00 -6.85
CA GLY A 92 -5.61 -0.06 -6.02
C GLY A 92 -5.37 0.71 -4.72
N LEU A 93 -6.17 1.73 -4.46
CA LEU A 93 -6.12 2.52 -3.25
C LEU A 93 -7.32 2.22 -2.38
N VAL A 94 -7.08 2.03 -1.08
CA VAL A 94 -8.13 1.92 -0.06
C VAL A 94 -7.84 2.96 1.01
N PHE A 95 -8.60 4.06 0.96
CA PHE A 95 -8.54 5.11 1.97
C PHE A 95 -9.43 4.72 3.15
N ASN A 96 -8.88 4.73 4.36
CA ASN A 96 -9.63 4.40 5.58
C ASN A 96 -9.94 5.66 6.39
N GLN A 97 -11.21 5.79 6.77
CA GLN A 97 -11.75 6.86 7.61
C GLN A 97 -12.60 6.21 8.71
N GLY A 98 -11.99 5.90 9.87
CA GLY A 98 -12.64 5.09 10.90
C GLY A 98 -13.13 3.76 10.32
N ASP A 99 -14.43 3.50 10.41
CA ASP A 99 -15.06 2.29 9.87
C ASP A 99 -15.45 2.40 8.38
N LYS A 100 -15.21 3.54 7.73
CA LYS A 100 -15.52 3.77 6.32
C LYS A 100 -14.29 3.57 5.44
N GLN A 101 -14.54 3.07 4.23
CA GLN A 101 -13.52 2.91 3.20
C GLN A 101 -13.96 3.55 1.89
N GLU A 102 -13.03 4.25 1.24
CA GLU A 102 -13.16 4.71 -0.15
C GLU A 102 -12.16 3.95 -1.00
N LYS A 103 -12.64 3.30 -2.07
CA LYS A 103 -11.81 2.50 -2.97
C LYS A 103 -11.62 3.24 -4.27
N VAL A 104 -10.36 3.37 -4.68
CA VAL A 104 -10.01 4.07 -5.92
C VAL A 104 -9.07 3.18 -6.71
N SER A 105 -9.36 2.94 -7.99
CA SER A 105 -8.39 2.33 -8.90
C SER A 105 -7.78 3.38 -9.81
N ILE A 106 -6.47 3.36 -9.98
CA ILE A 106 -5.74 4.21 -10.90
C ILE A 106 -5.10 3.31 -11.96
N ASP A 107 -5.24 3.69 -13.22
CA ASP A 107 -4.58 3.02 -14.34
C ASP A 107 -3.84 4.09 -15.14
N GLU A 108 -2.51 4.07 -15.13
CA GLU A 108 -1.68 5.04 -15.84
C GLU A 108 -1.59 4.77 -17.34
N SER A 109 -2.16 3.67 -17.84
CA SER A 109 -2.17 3.38 -19.26
C SER A 109 -3.03 4.38 -20.04
N GLY A 110 -2.64 4.60 -21.29
CA GLY A 110 -3.28 5.52 -22.22
C GLY A 110 -3.47 6.94 -21.68
N CYS A 111 -4.71 7.34 -21.40
CA CYS A 111 -5.01 8.69 -20.92
C CYS A 111 -4.72 8.90 -19.43
N GLY A 112 -4.43 7.83 -18.67
CA GLY A 112 -4.42 7.87 -17.22
C GLY A 112 -5.84 8.02 -16.67
N THR A 113 -6.33 7.00 -15.95
CA THR A 113 -7.69 7.01 -15.39
C THR A 113 -7.68 6.82 -13.89
N ILE A 114 -8.57 7.54 -13.22
CA ILE A 114 -8.92 7.35 -11.82
C ILE A 114 -10.38 6.90 -11.81
N ARG A 115 -10.69 5.82 -11.09
CA ARG A 115 -12.04 5.28 -11.01
C ARG A 115 -12.43 5.06 -9.55
N PHE A 116 -13.46 5.79 -9.12
CA PHE A 116 -14.09 5.65 -7.81
C PHE A 116 -15.26 4.66 -7.86
N SER A 117 -15.95 4.58 -9.00
CA SER A 117 -17.05 3.66 -9.25
C SER A 117 -17.20 3.38 -10.75
N GLN A 118 -18.17 2.56 -11.15
CA GLN A 118 -18.43 2.30 -12.58
C GLN A 118 -18.84 3.56 -13.35
N THR A 119 -19.39 4.58 -12.68
CA THR A 119 -19.91 5.80 -13.30
C THR A 119 -19.09 7.06 -12.98
N ASP A 120 -18.16 6.98 -12.01
CA ASP A 120 -17.24 8.08 -11.69
C ASP A 120 -15.83 7.69 -12.15
N THR A 121 -15.50 8.13 -13.36
CA THR A 121 -14.17 8.01 -13.97
C THR A 121 -13.62 9.40 -14.30
N ARG A 122 -12.39 9.63 -13.89
CA ARG A 122 -11.68 10.91 -14.00
C ARG A 122 -10.34 10.70 -14.68
N ARG A 123 -9.77 11.79 -15.18
CA ARG A 123 -8.45 11.79 -15.79
C ARG A 123 -7.38 11.94 -14.71
N LEU A 124 -6.39 11.06 -14.71
CA LEU A 124 -5.22 11.20 -13.84
C LEU A 124 -4.44 12.47 -14.22
N THR A 125 -4.14 13.32 -13.25
CA THR A 125 -3.34 14.54 -13.42
C THR A 125 -1.89 14.32 -12.99
N ALA A 126 -0.99 15.19 -13.45
CA ALA A 126 0.41 15.18 -12.99
C ALA A 126 0.49 15.34 -11.47
N ASP A 127 -0.22 16.32 -10.89
CA ASP A 127 -0.24 16.55 -9.45
C ASP A 127 -0.71 15.31 -8.65
N SER A 128 -1.78 14.64 -9.10
CA SER A 128 -2.27 13.42 -8.44
C SER A 128 -1.24 12.31 -8.49
N LYS A 129 -0.56 12.17 -9.64
CA LYS A 129 0.49 11.18 -9.83
C LYS A 129 1.70 11.47 -8.94
N ASP A 130 2.15 12.71 -8.87
CA ASP A 130 3.31 13.10 -8.08
C ASP A 130 3.06 12.83 -6.59
N ILE A 131 1.88 13.16 -6.07
CA ILE A 131 1.50 12.86 -4.68
C ILE A 131 1.44 11.34 -4.44
N LEU A 132 0.85 10.57 -5.36
CA LEU A 132 0.81 9.11 -5.25
C LEU A 132 2.22 8.51 -5.20
N MET A 133 3.10 8.95 -6.10
CA MET A 133 4.47 8.47 -6.17
C MET A 133 5.30 8.87 -4.95
N GLN A 134 5.08 10.07 -4.41
CA GLN A 134 5.67 10.49 -3.14
C GLN A 134 5.25 9.56 -2.01
N LEU A 135 3.95 9.29 -1.86
CA LEU A 135 3.45 8.40 -0.81
C LEU A 135 3.97 6.96 -0.93
N ILE A 136 4.05 6.42 -2.16
CA ILE A 136 4.64 5.09 -2.40
C ILE A 136 6.12 5.10 -2.01
N THR A 137 6.86 6.14 -2.37
CA THR A 137 8.30 6.28 -2.03
C THR A 137 8.52 6.34 -0.53
N GLU A 138 7.75 7.16 0.18
CA GLU A 138 7.82 7.28 1.64
C GLU A 138 7.43 5.96 2.33
N ALA A 139 6.37 5.30 1.88
CA ALA A 139 5.93 4.03 2.44
C ALA A 139 6.95 2.90 2.19
N LYS A 140 7.58 2.86 1.01
CA LYS A 140 8.67 1.93 0.70
C LYS A 140 9.88 2.17 1.60
N ALA A 141 10.28 3.43 1.81
CA ALA A 141 11.39 3.77 2.71
C ALA A 141 11.11 3.40 4.19
N ALA A 142 9.84 3.44 4.61
CA ALA A 142 9.39 3.03 5.94
C ALA A 142 9.19 1.50 6.07
N PHE A 143 9.24 0.74 4.97
CA PHE A 143 9.02 -0.70 4.98
C PHE A 143 10.20 -1.43 5.63
N GLN A 144 9.92 -2.16 6.70
CA GLN A 144 10.91 -2.90 7.49
C GLN A 144 10.38 -4.33 7.70
N PRO A 145 10.66 -5.26 6.77
CA PRO A 145 10.04 -6.57 6.78
C PRO A 145 10.45 -7.42 7.97
N GLU A 146 9.48 -8.11 8.55
CA GLU A 146 9.65 -8.97 9.72
C GLU A 146 9.54 -10.46 9.40
N LYS A 147 8.97 -10.78 8.23
CA LYS A 147 8.79 -12.15 7.75
C LYS A 147 9.09 -12.21 6.25
N VAL A 148 9.68 -13.31 5.79
CA VAL A 148 9.73 -13.65 4.36
C VAL A 148 9.25 -15.07 4.14
N ASP A 149 8.38 -15.24 3.15
CA ASP A 149 7.99 -16.54 2.59
C ASP A 149 8.71 -16.71 1.25
N ALA A 150 9.28 -17.88 1.00
CA ALA A 150 9.91 -18.17 -0.29
C ALA A 150 9.27 -19.37 -0.99
N THR A 151 9.25 -19.34 -2.32
CA THR A 151 8.90 -20.48 -3.18
C THR A 151 10.05 -20.70 -4.17
N VAL A 152 10.58 -21.92 -4.25
CA VAL A 152 11.74 -22.25 -5.10
C VAL A 152 11.29 -22.97 -6.38
N ARG A 153 11.29 -22.30 -7.53
CA ARG A 153 10.98 -22.89 -8.85
C ARG A 153 12.27 -23.43 -9.52
N GLY A 154 12.21 -24.63 -10.11
CA GLY A 154 13.34 -25.24 -10.83
C GLY A 154 12.95 -26.50 -11.62
N VAL A 155 13.75 -26.85 -12.64
CA VAL A 155 13.42 -27.87 -13.67
C VAL A 155 13.39 -29.32 -13.15
N ASP A 156 14.05 -29.61 -12.03
CA ASP A 156 14.16 -30.97 -11.48
C ASP A 156 13.75 -31.09 -10.00
N MET A 157 13.10 -30.06 -9.44
CA MET A 157 12.65 -30.11 -8.04
C MET A 157 11.28 -30.77 -7.92
N ASN A 158 11.21 -31.80 -7.06
CA ASN A 158 9.97 -32.43 -6.62
C ASN A 158 8.94 -31.35 -6.22
N PRO A 159 7.68 -31.39 -6.71
CA PRO A 159 6.63 -30.40 -6.43
C PRO A 159 6.22 -30.31 -4.95
N SER A 160 6.84 -31.10 -4.07
CA SER A 160 6.91 -30.87 -2.62
C SER A 160 7.75 -29.61 -2.30
N LEU A 161 7.37 -28.50 -2.93
CA LEU A 161 7.91 -27.16 -2.75
C LEU A 161 7.85 -26.79 -1.28
N GLN A 162 8.96 -26.95 -0.58
CA GLN A 162 9.09 -26.38 0.75
C GLN A 162 8.93 -24.86 0.57
N LYS A 163 7.94 -24.30 1.26
CA LYS A 163 7.74 -22.86 1.37
C LYS A 163 8.34 -22.41 2.69
N PRO A 164 9.67 -22.23 2.80
CA PRO A 164 10.26 -21.78 4.05
C PRO A 164 9.66 -20.44 4.42
N THR A 165 9.21 -20.35 5.66
CA THR A 165 8.80 -19.10 6.31
C THR A 165 9.84 -18.74 7.35
N VAL A 166 10.51 -17.61 7.13
CA VAL A 166 11.50 -17.06 8.04
C VAL A 166 10.89 -15.87 8.77
N VAL A 167 10.95 -15.87 10.09
CA VAL A 167 10.40 -14.83 10.99
C VAL A 167 11.48 -14.15 11.84
N ASP A 168 12.75 -14.47 11.58
CA ASP A 168 13.90 -13.83 12.22
C ASP A 168 14.07 -12.43 11.63
N LYS A 169 13.55 -11.42 12.33
CA LYS A 169 13.47 -10.03 11.84
C LYS A 169 14.81 -9.48 11.38
N GLU A 170 15.89 -9.77 12.11
CA GLU A 170 17.23 -9.28 11.76
C GLU A 170 17.70 -9.87 10.43
N LYS A 171 17.50 -11.18 10.22
CA LYS A 171 17.87 -11.83 8.96
C LYS A 171 16.97 -11.43 7.79
N VAL A 172 15.66 -11.32 8.02
CA VAL A 172 14.71 -10.87 7.01
C VAL A 172 15.06 -9.46 6.54
N GLN A 173 15.31 -8.54 7.47
CA GLN A 173 15.74 -7.18 7.16
C GLN A 173 17.08 -7.17 6.43
N LYS A 174 18.06 -7.95 6.90
CA LYS A 174 19.38 -8.05 6.26
C LYS A 174 19.28 -8.54 4.82
N LEU A 175 18.42 -9.53 4.54
CA LEU A 175 18.18 -10.01 3.19
C LEU A 175 17.52 -8.94 2.31
N TYR A 176 16.50 -8.25 2.84
CA TYR A 176 15.83 -7.16 2.13
C TYR A 176 16.78 -6.00 1.79
N ASP A 177 17.56 -5.53 2.76
CA ASP A 177 18.59 -4.51 2.57
C ASP A 177 19.63 -4.90 1.52
N ALA A 178 20.02 -6.18 1.50
CA ALA A 178 20.97 -6.69 0.53
C ALA A 178 20.41 -6.56 -0.90
N ILE A 179 19.13 -6.88 -1.10
CA ILE A 179 18.44 -6.71 -2.39
C ILE A 179 18.42 -5.24 -2.82
N GLU A 180 18.07 -4.33 -1.91
CA GLU A 180 18.02 -2.90 -2.22
C GLU A 180 19.39 -2.35 -2.66
N LYS A 181 20.47 -2.85 -2.05
CA LYS A 181 21.85 -2.43 -2.33
C LYS A 181 22.46 -3.07 -3.58
N LEU A 182 21.82 -4.07 -4.19
CA LEU A 182 22.36 -4.69 -5.40
C LEU A 182 22.48 -3.67 -6.54
N PRO A 183 23.59 -3.70 -7.30
CA PRO A 183 23.79 -2.81 -8.43
C PRO A 183 22.79 -3.14 -9.55
N PRO A 184 22.46 -2.17 -10.43
CA PRO A 184 21.67 -2.43 -11.62
C PRO A 184 22.37 -3.45 -12.52
N LEU A 185 21.58 -4.26 -13.24
CA LEU A 185 22.11 -5.18 -14.24
C LEU A 185 22.74 -4.41 -15.40
N ASP A 186 24.00 -4.73 -15.70
CA ASP A 186 24.66 -4.20 -16.90
C ASP A 186 24.08 -4.88 -18.14
N GLN A 187 23.25 -4.14 -18.88
CA GLN A 187 22.59 -4.62 -20.10
C GLN A 187 23.56 -5.02 -21.22
N LYS A 188 24.83 -4.59 -21.17
CA LYS A 188 25.85 -4.93 -22.17
C LYS A 188 26.58 -6.24 -21.85
N LYS A 189 26.40 -6.76 -20.63
CA LYS A 189 27.05 -7.99 -20.19
C LYS A 189 26.35 -9.19 -20.83
N MET A 190 27.09 -9.98 -21.58
CA MET A 190 26.60 -11.27 -22.09
C MET A 190 26.48 -12.26 -20.93
N CYS A 191 25.28 -12.79 -20.71
CA CYS A 191 25.03 -13.85 -19.74
C CYS A 191 25.21 -15.21 -20.42
N THR A 192 25.93 -16.13 -19.78
CA THR A 192 25.94 -17.53 -20.21
C THR A 192 24.55 -18.12 -19.99
N MET A 193 24.09 -19.03 -20.86
CA MET A 193 22.83 -19.75 -20.63
C MET A 193 23.09 -20.86 -19.61
N MET A 194 23.04 -20.53 -18.32
CA MET A 194 23.12 -21.49 -17.23
C MET A 194 21.75 -21.64 -16.58
N ALA A 195 21.27 -22.88 -16.46
CA ALA A 195 20.09 -23.17 -15.65
C ALA A 195 20.43 -22.94 -14.17
N GLY A 196 19.48 -22.39 -13.43
CA GLY A 196 19.61 -22.14 -12.00
C GLY A 196 18.24 -22.13 -11.32
N PRO A 197 18.20 -22.23 -9.99
CA PRO A 197 16.97 -22.10 -9.24
C PRO A 197 16.42 -20.67 -9.34
N HIS A 198 15.11 -20.58 -9.17
CA HIS A 198 14.38 -19.33 -9.19
C HIS A 198 13.58 -19.21 -7.89
N TYR A 199 13.64 -18.06 -7.25
CA TYR A 199 13.02 -17.83 -5.95
C TYR A 199 11.97 -16.73 -6.06
N ASP A 200 10.72 -17.05 -5.74
CA ASP A 200 9.69 -16.05 -5.46
C ASP A 200 9.70 -15.77 -3.96
N LEU A 201 10.12 -14.57 -3.58
CA LEU A 201 10.16 -14.10 -2.19
C LEU A 201 8.99 -13.14 -1.95
N THR A 202 8.28 -13.31 -0.84
CA THR A 202 7.30 -12.33 -0.37
C THR A 202 7.69 -11.86 1.02
N PHE A 203 8.10 -10.60 1.13
CA PHE A 203 8.43 -9.94 2.38
C PHE A 203 7.18 -9.33 2.98
N TYR A 204 7.03 -9.41 4.30
CA TYR A 204 5.85 -8.93 5.03
C TYR A 204 6.21 -8.01 6.18
N GLN A 205 5.37 -7.00 6.41
CA GLN A 205 5.36 -6.16 7.61
C GLN A 205 3.90 -5.87 8.00
N GLY A 206 3.36 -6.60 8.98
CA GLY A 206 1.92 -6.55 9.27
C GLY A 206 1.07 -6.91 8.04
N LYS A 207 0.33 -5.93 7.50
CA LYS A 207 -0.52 -6.09 6.29
C LYS A 207 0.18 -5.69 4.98
N GLN A 208 1.39 -5.14 5.06
CA GLN A 208 2.18 -4.77 3.89
C GLN A 208 2.88 -6.00 3.34
N GLU A 209 3.01 -6.08 2.02
CA GLU A 209 3.75 -7.14 1.34
C GLU A 209 4.56 -6.59 0.16
N VAL A 210 5.76 -7.13 -0.05
CA VAL A 210 6.61 -6.79 -1.21
C VAL A 210 7.11 -8.07 -1.84
N LYS A 211 6.85 -8.26 -3.13
CA LYS A 211 7.30 -9.44 -3.87
C LYS A 211 8.60 -9.16 -4.60
N VAL A 212 9.55 -10.07 -4.42
CA VAL A 212 10.85 -10.05 -5.07
C VAL A 212 11.05 -11.36 -5.79
N THR A 213 11.57 -11.27 -6.99
CA THR A 213 12.02 -12.42 -7.76
C THR A 213 13.54 -12.45 -7.74
N ALA A 214 14.14 -13.57 -7.33
CA ALA A 214 15.57 -13.82 -7.46
C ALA A 214 15.80 -15.03 -8.37
N ASP A 215 16.35 -14.79 -9.56
CA ASP A 215 16.60 -15.80 -10.58
C ASP A 215 18.10 -16.04 -10.69
N GLN A 216 18.58 -17.23 -10.28
CA GLN A 216 19.99 -17.56 -10.31
C GLN A 216 20.47 -18.04 -11.70
N SER A 217 19.56 -18.16 -12.67
CA SER A 217 19.93 -18.52 -14.03
C SER A 217 20.74 -17.41 -14.71
N GLY A 218 21.56 -17.82 -15.68
CA GLY A 218 22.44 -16.96 -16.45
C GLY A 218 23.31 -16.02 -15.63
N CYS A 219 23.04 -14.71 -15.70
CA CYS A 219 23.80 -13.72 -14.93
C CYS A 219 23.45 -13.70 -13.45
N GLY A 220 22.33 -14.28 -13.01
CA GLY A 220 21.83 -14.09 -11.65
C GLY A 220 21.22 -12.70 -11.48
N THR A 221 19.90 -12.63 -11.45
CA THR A 221 19.15 -11.37 -11.38
C THR A 221 18.21 -11.35 -10.19
N VAL A 222 17.98 -10.15 -9.66
CA VAL A 222 17.01 -9.92 -8.60
C VAL A 222 16.20 -8.68 -8.97
N PHE A 223 14.89 -8.71 -8.80
CA PHE A 223 14.05 -7.55 -9.06
C PHE A 223 12.84 -7.54 -8.14
N PHE A 224 12.44 -6.34 -7.74
CA PHE A 224 11.15 -6.14 -7.11
C PHE A 224 10.08 -6.20 -8.19
N ASN A 225 9.01 -6.95 -7.96
CA ASN A 225 7.98 -7.11 -8.97
C ASN A 225 7.20 -5.80 -9.19
N ASP A 226 7.25 -4.86 -8.23
CA ASP A 226 6.61 -3.55 -8.32
C ASP A 226 7.40 -2.55 -9.19
N ASP A 227 8.57 -2.95 -9.69
CA ASP A 227 9.54 -2.06 -10.29
C ASP A 227 9.89 -2.50 -11.71
N ALA A 228 9.02 -2.12 -12.66
CA ALA A 228 9.11 -2.47 -14.07
C ALA A 228 10.31 -1.76 -14.74
N GLY A 229 11.52 -2.24 -14.48
CA GLY A 229 12.75 -1.74 -15.12
C GLY A 229 14.00 -1.78 -14.26
N HIS A 230 13.91 -2.09 -12.97
CA HIS A 230 15.07 -2.12 -12.07
C HIS A 230 15.52 -3.55 -11.76
N ILE A 231 15.91 -4.26 -12.82
CA ILE A 231 16.61 -5.56 -12.69
C ILE A 231 17.99 -5.30 -12.11
N LYS A 232 18.29 -5.96 -11.00
CA LYS A 232 19.55 -5.88 -10.27
C LYS A 232 20.40 -7.13 -10.52
N GLN A 233 21.70 -6.93 -10.53
CA GLN A 233 22.69 -7.99 -10.67
C GLN A 233 23.04 -8.52 -9.28
N ALA A 234 22.66 -9.77 -9.00
CA ALA A 234 23.09 -10.45 -7.78
C ALA A 234 24.56 -10.85 -7.86
N ASP A 235 25.21 -10.90 -6.70
CA ASP A 235 26.56 -11.41 -6.53
C ASP A 235 26.57 -12.67 -5.63
N GLN A 236 27.74 -13.27 -5.46
CA GLN A 236 27.89 -14.46 -4.63
C GLN A 236 27.52 -14.22 -3.16
N SER A 237 27.70 -13.00 -2.66
CA SER A 237 27.38 -12.63 -1.27
C SER A 237 25.88 -12.66 -1.05
N PHE A 238 25.10 -12.14 -2.00
CA PHE A 238 23.64 -12.21 -1.99
C PHE A 238 23.15 -13.66 -2.01
N TRP A 239 23.64 -14.49 -2.93
CA TRP A 239 23.18 -15.88 -3.03
C TRP A 239 23.47 -16.67 -1.75
N LYS A 240 24.65 -16.48 -1.16
CA LYS A 240 25.00 -17.08 0.13
C LYS A 240 24.06 -16.61 1.25
N LEU A 241 23.75 -15.31 1.32
CA LEU A 241 22.83 -14.77 2.31
C LEU A 241 21.40 -15.32 2.13
N LEU A 242 20.93 -15.45 0.89
CA LEU A 242 19.64 -16.03 0.57
C LEU A 242 19.57 -17.49 1.06
N ASP A 243 20.55 -18.31 0.71
CA ASP A 243 20.63 -19.71 1.14
C ASP A 243 20.66 -19.84 2.66
N GLU A 244 21.53 -19.07 3.35
CA GLU A 244 21.62 -19.05 4.82
C GLU A 244 20.28 -18.66 5.48
N THR A 245 19.57 -17.69 4.89
CA THR A 245 18.28 -17.22 5.40
C THR A 245 17.21 -18.28 5.22
N LEU A 246 17.09 -18.88 4.03
CA LEU A 246 16.03 -19.84 3.73
C LEU A 246 16.25 -21.21 4.38
N MET A 247 17.50 -21.66 4.51
CA MET A 247 17.84 -22.92 5.20
C MET A 247 17.43 -22.93 6.67
N LEU A 248 17.30 -21.76 7.32
CA LEU A 248 16.76 -21.66 8.67
C LEU A 248 15.24 -21.89 8.72
N GLY A 249 14.51 -21.45 7.69
CA GLY A 249 13.07 -21.66 7.58
C GLY A 249 12.69 -23.13 7.41
N LEU A 250 13.63 -23.97 6.95
CA LEU A 250 13.45 -25.41 6.74
C LEU A 250 13.77 -26.27 7.97
N LYS A 251 14.41 -25.72 9.01
CA LYS A 251 14.83 -26.45 10.22
C LYS A 251 13.76 -26.45 11.34
N LYS A 252 12.48 -26.25 11.00
CA LYS A 252 11.38 -26.27 11.96
C LYS A 252 10.79 -27.67 12.13
#